data_AF-A0A970PMK3-F1
#
_entry.id   AF-A0A970PMK3-F1
#
_cell.length_a   1.000
_cell.length_b   1.000
_cell.length_c   1.000
_cell.angle_alpha   90.00
_cell.angle_beta   90.00
_cell.angle_gamma   90.00
#
_symmetry.space_group_name_H-M   'P 1'
#
loop_
_entity.id
_entity.type
_entity.pdbx_description
1 polymer ?
#
loop_
_entity_poly.entity_id
_entity_poly.type
_entity_poly.pdbx_seq_one_letter_code
_entity_poly.pdbx_strand_id
1 'polypeptide(L)'
;AERYVSIMKSISSAKKLVERNMYIQVNSGSLMGQYGTKVQDTAWRLVKYGLAHMLGSDDHVRGSYRSYFDALEVIEERIDAHTAHLLSECHPRKVLENKPIPYRYVYVDMPSHVSGYSRPRTRKKKSLLRKLLRA
;
A
#
# COMPACT_ATOMS: atom_id res chain seq x y z
N ALA A 1 11.83 0.76 -3.26
CA ALA A 1 11.53 0.99 -4.71
C ALA A 1 11.56 2.47 -5.13
N GLU A 2 11.07 3.36 -4.27
CA GLU A 2 11.01 4.81 -4.40
C GLU A 2 12.33 5.51 -4.75
N ARG A 3 13.49 4.89 -4.51
CA ARG A 3 14.82 5.43 -4.87
C ARG A 3 15.21 5.21 -6.34
N TYR A 4 14.47 4.40 -7.10
CA TYR A 4 14.78 4.18 -8.51
C TYR A 4 14.32 5.36 -9.38
N VAL A 5 15.24 5.89 -10.19
CA VAL A 5 15.00 7.06 -11.06
C VAL A 5 13.81 6.87 -11.99
N SER A 6 13.61 5.66 -12.53
CA SER A 6 12.47 5.34 -13.41
C SER A 6 11.11 5.45 -12.71
N ILE A 7 11.04 5.14 -11.42
CA ILE A 7 9.84 5.26 -10.60
C ILE A 7 9.65 6.71 -10.14
N MET A 8 10.73 7.40 -9.76
CA MET A 8 10.68 8.83 -9.41
C MET A 8 10.19 9.70 -10.57
N LYS A 9 10.70 9.45 -11.79
CA LYS A 9 10.27 10.15 -13.01
C LYS A 9 8.82 9.85 -13.37
N SER A 10 8.37 8.60 -13.20
CA SER A 10 7.00 8.20 -13.54
C SER A 10 6.50 7.08 -12.64
N ILE A 11 5.48 7.39 -11.84
CA ILE A 11 4.80 6.41 -10.97
C ILE A 11 4.15 5.28 -11.79
N SER A 12 3.86 5.52 -13.08
CA SER A 12 3.36 4.49 -14.00
C SER A 12 4.33 3.34 -14.17
N SER A 13 5.63 3.54 -13.96
CA SER A 13 6.62 2.46 -13.92
C SER A 13 6.28 1.47 -12.79
N ALA A 14 5.95 1.95 -11.60
CA ALA A 14 5.52 1.10 -10.49
C ALA A 14 4.19 0.40 -10.78
N LYS A 15 3.23 1.08 -11.41
CA LYS A 15 1.96 0.46 -11.84
C LYS A 15 2.19 -0.74 -12.76
N LYS A 16 3.10 -0.62 -13.74
CA LYS A 16 3.46 -1.71 -14.65
C LYS A 16 4.10 -2.90 -13.94
N LEU A 17 4.84 -2.67 -12.84
CA LEU A 17 5.37 -3.77 -12.01
C LEU A 17 4.23 -4.52 -11.32
N VAL A 18 3.30 -3.79 -10.70
CA VAL A 18 2.13 -4.37 -10.03
C VAL A 18 1.24 -5.13 -11.00
N GLU A 19 1.01 -4.60 -12.21
CA GLU A 19 0.25 -5.26 -13.29
C GLU A 19 0.92 -6.56 -13.78
N ARG A 20 2.23 -6.71 -13.56
CA ARG A 20 2.99 -7.93 -13.83
C ARG A 20 3.13 -8.81 -12.59
N ASN A 21 2.24 -8.65 -11.61
CA ASN A 21 2.20 -9.45 -10.39
C ASN A 21 3.47 -9.32 -9.54
N MET A 22 4.13 -8.15 -9.56
CA MET A 22 5.28 -7.87 -8.70
C MET A 22 4.89 -7.05 -7.48
N TYR A 23 5.28 -7.54 -6.31
CA TYR A 23 5.15 -6.79 -5.06
C TYR A 23 6.22 -5.71 -4.94
N ILE A 24 5.86 -4.61 -4.29
CA ILE A 24 6.74 -3.46 -4.08
C ILE A 24 6.89 -3.22 -2.59
N GLN A 25 8.11 -2.97 -2.14
CA GLN A 25 8.39 -2.51 -0.79
C GLN A 25 8.87 -1.05 -0.81
N VAL A 26 8.46 -0.30 0.22
CA VAL A 26 8.90 1.09 0.49
C VAL A 26 9.67 1.17 1.79
N ASN A 27 10.74 1.97 1.82
CA ASN A 27 11.56 2.11 3.01
C ASN A 27 10.95 3.12 4.00
N SER A 28 11.02 2.84 5.30
CA SER A 28 10.57 3.75 6.34
C SER A 28 11.34 5.08 6.32
N GLY A 29 12.67 5.02 6.19
CA GLY A 29 13.51 6.22 6.08
C GLY A 29 13.13 7.14 4.90
N SER A 30 12.64 6.55 3.81
CA SER A 30 12.14 7.32 2.65
C SER A 30 10.87 8.09 2.98
N LEU A 31 9.92 7.51 3.71
CA LEU A 31 8.70 8.20 4.15
C LEU A 31 9.01 9.36 5.11
N MET A 32 10.07 9.18 5.92
CA MET A 32 10.59 10.18 6.86
C MET A 32 11.51 11.23 6.22
N GLY A 33 11.78 11.16 4.91
CA GLY A 33 12.57 12.16 4.19
C GLY A 33 14.08 12.04 4.31
N GLN A 34 14.60 10.93 4.85
CA GLN A 34 16.04 10.72 5.08
C GLN A 34 16.89 10.73 3.79
N TYR A 35 16.26 10.49 2.63
CA TYR A 35 16.92 10.44 1.32
C TYR A 35 16.51 11.58 0.38
N GLY A 36 15.94 12.67 0.94
CA GLY A 36 15.54 13.86 0.20
C GLY A 36 14.10 13.85 -0.31
N THR A 37 13.62 15.04 -0.66
CA THR A 37 12.20 15.32 -0.98
C THR A 37 11.65 14.49 -2.14
N LYS A 38 12.41 14.34 -3.23
CA LYS A 38 12.00 13.52 -4.39
C LYS A 38 11.74 12.07 -4.02
N VAL A 39 12.56 11.50 -3.15
CA VAL A 39 12.42 10.12 -2.68
C VAL A 39 11.19 10.02 -1.77
N GLN A 40 11.03 10.98 -0.86
CA GLN A 40 9.88 11.05 0.04
C GLN A 40 8.55 11.16 -0.72
N ASP A 41 8.46 12.08 -1.68
CA ASP A 41 7.27 12.26 -2.52
C ASP A 41 6.94 10.98 -3.29
N THR A 42 7.97 10.30 -3.81
CA THR A 42 7.79 9.03 -4.52
C THR A 42 7.30 7.93 -3.59
N ALA A 43 7.84 7.83 -2.37
CA ALA A 43 7.40 6.88 -1.35
C ALA A 43 5.92 7.10 -0.99
N TRP A 44 5.53 8.34 -0.71
CA TRP A 44 4.14 8.68 -0.38
C TRP A 44 3.17 8.43 -1.54
N ARG A 45 3.58 8.69 -2.79
CA ARG A 45 2.77 8.33 -3.97
C ARG A 45 2.56 6.83 -4.08
N LEU A 46 3.58 6.01 -3.80
CA LEU A 46 3.44 4.54 -3.81
C LEU A 46 2.43 4.07 -2.76
N VAL A 47 2.48 4.61 -1.54
CA VAL A 47 1.53 4.28 -0.47
C VAL A 47 0.12 4.77 -0.83
N LYS A 48 -0.03 6.04 -1.19
CA LYS A 48 -1.33 6.68 -1.47
C LYS A 48 -2.09 6.03 -2.63
N TYR A 49 -1.38 5.55 -3.65
CA TYR A 49 -1.99 4.85 -4.77
C TYR A 49 -2.13 3.33 -4.58
N GLY A 50 -1.81 2.80 -3.39
CA GLY A 50 -1.88 1.37 -3.11
C GLY A 50 -0.93 0.52 -3.95
N LEU A 51 0.23 1.07 -4.30
CA LEU A 51 1.26 0.40 -5.09
C LEU A 51 2.36 -0.22 -4.21
N ALA A 52 2.60 0.32 -3.02
CA ALA A 52 3.43 -0.31 -2.00
C ALA A 52 2.72 -1.56 -1.45
N HIS A 53 3.41 -2.61 -1.08
CA HIS A 53 2.80 -3.83 -0.49
C HIS A 53 3.39 -4.12 0.88
N MET A 54 4.59 -3.62 1.16
CA MET A 54 5.28 -3.81 2.44
C MET A 54 6.02 -2.53 2.82
N LEU A 55 6.11 -2.28 4.11
CA LEU A 55 7.05 -1.34 4.71
C LEU A 55 8.28 -2.11 5.18
N GLY A 56 9.47 -1.64 4.82
CA GLY A 56 10.73 -2.20 5.31
C GLY A 56 11.58 -1.11 5.91
N SER A 57 12.42 -1.43 6.90
CA SER A 57 13.32 -0.44 7.48
C SER A 57 14.50 -0.10 6.57
N ASP A 58 15.03 -1.10 5.85
CA ASP A 58 16.31 -1.01 5.11
C ASP A 58 17.43 -0.43 6.02
N ASP A 59 17.34 -0.72 7.33
CA ASP A 59 18.27 -0.19 8.30
C ASP A 59 19.54 -1.04 8.33
N HIS A 60 20.68 -0.36 8.26
CA HIS A 60 22.02 -0.93 8.33
C HIS A 60 22.73 -0.56 9.65
N VAL A 61 21.96 -0.16 10.67
CA VAL A 61 22.35 0.13 12.06
C VAL A 61 23.54 1.09 12.15
N ARG A 62 23.24 2.39 12.18
CA ARG A 62 24.19 3.47 12.52
C ARG A 62 23.66 4.39 13.64
N GLY A 63 22.55 4.02 14.30
CA GLY A 63 21.86 4.83 15.31
C GLY A 63 20.60 4.14 15.85
N SER A 64 19.70 4.89 16.51
CA SER A 64 18.46 4.32 17.09
C SER A 64 17.46 3.89 16.02
N TYR A 65 16.98 2.65 16.11
CA TYR A 65 15.96 2.06 15.23
C TYR A 65 14.56 2.62 15.51
N ARG A 66 14.31 3.88 15.16
CA ARG A 66 13.01 4.56 15.35
C ARG A 66 12.25 4.83 14.06
N SER A 67 12.97 5.02 12.94
CA SER A 67 12.37 5.43 11.66
C SER A 67 11.26 4.50 11.18
N TYR A 68 11.34 3.20 11.47
CA TYR A 68 10.30 2.23 11.14
C TYR A 68 9.00 2.50 11.88
N PHE A 69 9.07 2.72 13.20
CA PHE A 69 7.90 2.99 14.04
C PHE A 69 7.31 4.37 13.74
N ASP A 70 8.16 5.39 13.61
CA ASP A 70 7.72 6.74 13.24
C ASP A 70 6.99 6.73 11.88
N ALA A 71 7.48 5.93 10.92
CA ALA A 71 6.80 5.79 9.62
C ALA A 71 5.42 5.12 9.73
N LEU A 72 5.21 4.19 10.68
CA LEU A 72 3.91 3.58 10.90
C LEU A 72 2.91 4.59 11.46
N GLU A 73 3.32 5.36 12.47
CA GLU A 73 2.49 6.43 13.05
C GLU A 73 2.07 7.42 11.96
N VAL A 74 3.02 7.86 11.12
CA VAL A 74 2.72 8.82 10.06
C VAL A 74 1.86 8.21 8.94
N ILE A 75 1.97 6.90 8.64
CA ILE A 75 1.05 6.23 7.70
C ILE A 75 -0.37 6.20 8.28
N GLU A 76 -0.51 5.85 9.55
CA GLU A 76 -1.80 5.79 10.23
C GLU A 76 -2.48 7.17 10.26
N GLU A 77 -1.72 8.22 10.56
CA GLU A 77 -2.21 9.61 10.58
C GLU A 77 -2.61 10.13 9.20
N ARG A 78 -1.80 9.84 8.15
CA ARG A 78 -1.99 10.43 6.81
C ARG A 78 -2.89 9.62 5.90
N ILE A 79 -3.01 8.31 6.13
CA ILE A 79 -3.78 7.38 5.31
C ILE A 79 -4.88 6.76 6.15
N ASP A 80 -4.55 5.74 6.94
CA ASP A 80 -5.42 5.07 7.91
C ASP A 80 -4.66 3.94 8.63
N ALA A 81 -5.17 3.52 9.79
CA ALA A 81 -4.65 2.39 10.57
C ALA A 81 -4.67 1.06 9.79
N HIS A 82 -5.65 0.91 8.88
CA HIS A 82 -5.77 -0.30 8.07
C HIS A 82 -4.57 -0.49 7.15
N THR A 83 -4.16 0.57 6.46
CA THR A 83 -3.02 0.60 5.54
C THR A 83 -1.72 0.39 6.29
N ALA A 84 -1.56 1.02 7.45
CA ALA A 84 -0.40 0.77 8.33
C ALA A 84 -0.29 -0.72 8.67
N HIS A 85 -1.37 -1.34 9.16
CA HIS A 85 -1.43 -2.76 9.50
C HIS A 85 -1.20 -3.68 8.28
N LEU A 86 -1.70 -3.30 7.10
CA LEU A 86 -1.47 -4.07 5.88
C LEU A 86 0.01 -4.14 5.51
N LEU A 87 0.68 -2.99 5.50
CA LEU A 87 2.07 -2.84 5.07
C LEU A 87 3.07 -3.38 6.09
N SER A 88 2.75 -3.35 7.38
CA SER A 88 3.65 -3.73 8.47
C SER A 88 3.53 -5.18 8.90
N GLU A 89 2.30 -5.73 8.90
CA GLU A 89 2.03 -7.03 9.51
C GLU A 89 1.35 -8.00 8.54
N CYS A 90 0.20 -7.66 7.97
CA CYS A 90 -0.57 -8.61 7.16
C CYS A 90 0.18 -9.10 5.92
N HIS A 91 0.73 -8.19 5.12
CA HIS A 91 1.40 -8.57 3.89
C HIS A 91 2.74 -9.25 4.16
N PRO A 92 3.63 -8.73 5.03
CA PRO A 92 4.84 -9.45 5.41
C PRO A 92 4.56 -10.86 5.94
N ARG A 93 3.55 -11.04 6.79
CA ARG A 93 3.15 -12.37 7.29
C ARG A 93 2.73 -13.32 6.16
N LYS A 94 1.99 -12.83 5.17
CA LYS A 94 1.63 -13.64 3.99
C LYS A 94 2.84 -14.06 3.17
N VAL A 95 3.87 -13.23 3.06
CA VAL A 95 5.15 -13.63 2.43
C VAL A 95 5.77 -14.80 3.19
N LEU A 96 5.85 -14.70 4.52
CA LEU A 96 6.43 -15.74 5.38
C LEU A 96 5.64 -17.06 5.32
N GLU A 97 4.32 -16.98 5.18
CA GLU A 97 3.43 -18.14 5.08
C GLU A 97 3.28 -18.67 3.65
N ASN A 98 4.00 -18.12 2.67
CA ASN A 98 3.85 -18.41 1.24
C ASN A 98 2.39 -18.30 0.74
N LYS A 99 1.68 -17.29 1.24
CA LYS A 99 0.29 -16.96 0.85
C LYS A 99 0.26 -15.76 -0.10
N PRO A 100 -0.68 -15.72 -1.06
CA PRO A 100 -0.77 -14.60 -1.98
C PRO A 100 -1.21 -13.31 -1.28
N ILE A 101 -0.57 -12.21 -1.64
CA ILE A 101 -0.99 -10.84 -1.30
C ILE A 101 -1.80 -10.27 -2.47
N PRO A 102 -2.92 -9.56 -2.24
CA PRO A 102 -3.60 -8.83 -3.30
C PRO A 102 -2.69 -7.78 -3.93
N TYR A 103 -2.51 -7.82 -5.25
CA TYR A 103 -1.75 -6.80 -6.00
C TYR A 103 -2.43 -5.41 -5.99
N ARG A 104 -3.70 -5.36 -5.57
CA ARG A 104 -4.45 -4.12 -5.32
C ARG A 104 -5.25 -4.29 -4.04
N TYR A 105 -5.05 -3.38 -3.10
CA TYR A 105 -5.70 -3.45 -1.78
C TYR A 105 -6.19 -2.07 -1.30
N VAL A 106 -5.79 -0.96 -1.94
CA VAL A 106 -6.36 0.37 -1.73
C VAL A 106 -7.38 0.67 -2.82
N TYR A 107 -8.58 1.09 -2.41
CA TYR A 107 -9.61 1.60 -3.31
C TYR A 107 -9.87 3.07 -2.97
N VAL A 108 -9.18 3.98 -3.66
CA VAL A 108 -9.42 5.42 -3.51
C VAL A 108 -10.80 5.75 -4.10
N ASP A 109 -11.73 6.23 -3.28
CA ASP A 109 -13.01 6.75 -3.79
C ASP A 109 -12.74 8.10 -4.46
N MET A 110 -12.53 8.07 -5.77
CA MET A 110 -12.38 9.27 -6.59
C MET A 110 -13.76 9.67 -7.14
N PRO A 111 -14.10 10.96 -7.21
CA PRO A 111 -15.33 11.41 -7.85
C PRO A 111 -15.46 10.83 -9.26
N SER A 112 -16.67 10.36 -9.59
CA SER A 112 -17.02 9.59 -10.78
C SER A 112 -16.58 10.20 -12.12
N HIS A 113 -16.35 11.50 -12.17
CA HIS A 113 -15.98 12.23 -13.39
C HIS A 113 -14.51 12.07 -13.81
N VAL A 114 -13.66 11.43 -12.99
CA VAL A 114 -12.20 11.32 -13.23
C VAL A 114 -11.75 9.89 -13.58
N SER A 115 -12.62 8.89 -13.44
CA SER A 115 -12.20 7.49 -13.37
C SER A 115 -12.51 6.68 -14.64
N GLY A 116 -11.47 6.32 -15.38
CA GLY A 116 -11.44 5.15 -16.27
C GLY A 116 -11.20 3.82 -15.52
N TYR A 117 -11.51 3.76 -14.22
CA TYR A 117 -11.20 2.63 -13.35
C TYR A 117 -12.48 1.92 -12.89
N SER A 118 -12.74 0.75 -13.47
CA SER A 118 -13.88 -0.09 -13.10
C SER A 118 -13.58 -0.81 -11.78
N ARG A 119 -14.38 -0.54 -10.73
CA ARG A 119 -14.38 -1.34 -9.49
C ARG A 119 -14.60 -2.82 -9.85
N PRO A 120 -13.83 -3.78 -9.29
CA PRO A 120 -14.16 -5.18 -9.41
C PRO A 120 -15.56 -5.42 -8.80
N ARG A 121 -16.47 -6.01 -9.56
CA ARG A 121 -17.83 -6.33 -9.10
C ARG A 121 -17.74 -7.27 -7.91
N THR A 122 -17.94 -6.75 -6.70
CA THR A 122 -18.17 -7.58 -5.52
C THR A 122 -19.47 -8.35 -5.74
N ARG A 123 -19.37 -9.66 -5.83
CA ARG A 123 -20.53 -10.55 -5.94
C ARG A 123 -21.25 -10.50 -4.59
N LYS A 124 -22.26 -9.62 -4.46
CA LYS A 124 -23.11 -9.55 -3.25
C LYS A 124 -23.60 -10.97 -2.96
N LYS A 125 -23.14 -11.57 -1.85
CA LYS A 125 -23.84 -12.72 -1.27
C LYS A 125 -25.23 -12.20 -0.92
N LYS A 126 -26.25 -12.64 -1.66
CA LYS A 126 -27.65 -12.36 -1.30
C LYS A 126 -27.82 -12.87 0.14
N SER A 127 -28.01 -11.93 1.06
CA SER A 127 -28.39 -12.21 2.43
C SER A 127 -29.57 -13.18 2.41
N LEU A 128 -29.40 -14.32 3.06
CA LEU A 128 -30.39 -15.39 3.21
C LEU A 128 -31.52 -15.00 4.20
N LEU A 129 -31.68 -13.70 4.50
CA LEU A 129 -32.51 -13.19 5.59
C LEU A 129 -33.85 -12.60 5.11
N ARG A 130 -34.52 -13.24 4.14
CA ARG A 130 -35.90 -12.86 3.72
C ARG A 130 -36.87 -14.04 3.56
N LYS A 131 -36.60 -15.19 4.17
CA LYS A 131 -37.52 -16.35 4.17
C LYS A 131 -38.12 -16.73 5.53
N LEU A 132 -38.04 -15.86 6.53
CA LEU A 132 -38.60 -16.12 7.88
C LEU A 132 -39.69 -15.12 8.34
N LEU A 133 -40.34 -14.40 7.43
CA LEU A 133 -41.46 -13.50 7.77
C LEU A 133 -42.75 -13.80 6.99
N ARG A 134 -42.93 -15.05 6.55
CA ARG A 134 -44.23 -15.59 6.11
C ARG A 134 -44.34 -17.05 6.54
N ALA A 135 -44.64 -17.24 7.81
CA ALA A 135 -45.30 -18.43 8.37
C ALA A 135 -46.12 -17.93 9.56
#